data_AF-A0A1F8M5F9-F1
#
_entry.id   AF-A0A1F8M5F9-F1
#
_cell.length_a   1.000
_cell.length_b   1.000
_cell.length_c   1.000
_cell.angle_alpha   90.00
_cell.angle_beta   90.00
_cell.angle_gamma   90.00
#
_symmetry.space_group_name_H-M   'P 1'
#
loop_
_entity.id
_entity.type
_entity.pdbx_description
1 polymer ?
#
loop_
_entity_poly.entity_id
_entity_poly.type
_entity_poly.pdbx_seq_one_letter_code
_entity_poly.pdbx_strand_id
1 'polypeptide(L)'
;MKKTLSLALLAIVLVAILGFAPAAYADDASTDVNANGVGKLHAQGDGIAIMYGKGTIELSGNGTLWIKDSSGDAKIEVTGYGTKKEFPDGWIQYSGLHGTASIKGSNIRVVIAGVSIDLTARGRGGAILWGHGTYEMNGKSGQWGNNTLPKPVMIAPAE
;
A
#
# COMPACT_ATOMS: atom_id res chain seq x y z
N MET A 1 -25.71 -16.50 -20.08
CA MET A 1 -25.46 -15.12 -19.58
C MET A 1 -24.12 -15.11 -18.87
N LYS A 2 -23.12 -14.46 -19.46
CA LYS A 2 -21.74 -14.47 -18.96
C LYS A 2 -21.68 -13.58 -17.71
N LYS A 3 -21.46 -14.18 -16.53
CA LYS A 3 -21.31 -13.44 -15.28
C LYS A 3 -20.02 -12.64 -15.37
N THR A 4 -20.12 -11.34 -15.61
CA THR A 4 -19.00 -10.41 -15.45
C THR A 4 -18.64 -10.37 -13.97
N LEU A 5 -17.64 -11.15 -13.56
CA LEU A 5 -17.00 -10.97 -12.26
C LEU A 5 -16.49 -9.53 -12.22
N SER A 6 -17.14 -8.68 -11.43
CA SER A 6 -16.72 -7.30 -11.20
C SER A 6 -15.30 -7.31 -10.63
N LEU A 7 -14.37 -6.58 -11.26
CA LEU A 7 -12.97 -6.42 -10.80
C LEU A 7 -12.87 -6.02 -9.32
N ALA A 8 -13.90 -5.38 -8.77
CA ALA A 8 -14.01 -5.06 -7.36
C ALA A 8 -13.92 -6.28 -6.41
N LEU A 9 -14.37 -7.46 -6.86
CA LEU A 9 -14.34 -8.68 -6.04
C LEU A 9 -12.93 -9.29 -5.95
N LEU A 10 -12.09 -9.07 -6.97
CA LEU A 10 -10.74 -9.64 -7.01
C LEU A 10 -9.79 -8.94 -6.01
N ALA A 11 -9.98 -7.63 -5.79
CA ALA A 11 -9.24 -6.88 -4.77
C ALA A 11 -9.58 -7.32 -3.34
N ILE A 12 -10.83 -7.71 -3.09
CA ILE A 12 -11.30 -8.15 -1.76
C ILE A 12 -10.74 -9.54 -1.40
N VAL A 13 -10.68 -10.46 -2.37
CA VAL A 13 -10.17 -11.81 -2.13
C VAL A 13 -8.68 -11.82 -1.79
N LEU A 14 -7.86 -10.95 -2.39
CA LEU A 14 -6.41 -10.90 -2.11
C LEU A 14 -6.09 -10.39 -0.69
N VAL A 15 -6.95 -9.54 -0.12
CA VAL A 15 -6.75 -8.95 1.21
C VAL A 15 -6.97 -9.95 2.34
N ALA A 16 -7.78 -11.00 2.12
CA ALA A 16 -8.23 -11.92 3.17
C ALA A 16 -7.33 -13.14 3.43
N ILE A 17 -6.33 -13.44 2.58
CA ILE A 17 -5.55 -14.71 2.64
C ILE A 17 -4.17 -14.54 3.30
N LEU A 18 -3.83 -13.35 3.80
CA LEU A 18 -2.56 -13.15 4.52
C LEU A 18 -2.64 -13.67 5.96
N GLY A 19 -2.74 -15.00 6.08
CA GLY A 19 -2.38 -15.73 7.29
C GLY A 19 -0.86 -15.79 7.39
N PHE A 20 -0.31 -15.08 8.37
CA PHE A 20 1.14 -15.05 8.60
C PHE A 20 1.61 -16.40 9.17
N ALA A 21 2.28 -17.21 8.35
CA ALA A 21 3.26 -18.15 8.85
C ALA A 21 4.60 -17.40 8.99
N PRO A 22 5.35 -17.55 10.10
CA PRO A 22 6.69 -17.00 10.20
C PRO A 22 7.61 -17.81 9.27
N ALA A 23 7.76 -17.37 8.02
CA ALA A 23 8.85 -17.82 7.18
C ALA A 23 10.11 -17.10 7.64
N ALA A 24 11.10 -17.86 8.11
CA ALA A 24 12.44 -17.35 8.36
C ALA A 24 13.06 -16.94 7.01
N TYR A 25 12.97 -15.66 6.68
CA TYR A 25 13.64 -15.09 5.51
C TYR A 25 15.10 -14.83 5.87
N ALA A 26 16.01 -15.65 5.35
CA ALA A 26 17.39 -15.24 5.17
C ALA A 26 17.43 -14.36 3.92
N ASP A 27 17.24 -13.06 4.12
CA ASP A 27 17.34 -12.05 3.07
C ASP A 27 18.61 -11.25 3.32
N ASP A 28 19.42 -11.09 2.27
CA ASP A 28 20.68 -10.35 2.30
C ASP A 28 20.44 -8.97 2.94
N ALA A 29 20.98 -8.81 4.15
CA ALA A 29 20.91 -7.59 4.92
C ALA A 29 21.75 -6.50 4.25
N SER A 30 21.18 -5.88 3.21
CA SER A 30 21.68 -4.61 2.74
C SER A 30 21.19 -3.51 3.66
N THR A 31 22.13 -3.05 4.47
CA THR A 31 22.04 -1.97 5.44
C THR A 31 21.69 -0.64 4.77
N ASP A 32 20.39 -0.34 4.65
CA ASP A 32 19.89 1.05 4.51
C ASP A 32 18.55 1.26 5.24
N VAL A 33 18.23 0.39 6.21
CA VAL A 33 17.29 0.76 7.27
C VAL A 33 18.05 1.79 8.11
N ASN A 34 17.51 3.01 8.26
CA ASN A 34 18.10 4.00 9.17
C ASN A 34 18.35 3.34 10.53
N ALA A 35 19.43 3.69 11.24
CA ALA A 35 19.86 3.09 12.51
C ALA A 35 18.74 2.93 13.58
N ASN A 36 17.60 3.60 13.38
CA ASN A 36 16.39 3.55 14.21
C ASN A 36 15.34 2.50 13.77
N GLY A 37 15.60 1.69 12.73
CA GLY A 37 14.65 0.69 12.24
C GLY A 37 13.50 1.29 11.43
N VAL A 38 13.70 2.43 10.75
CA VAL A 38 12.68 3.12 9.93
C VAL A 38 13.12 3.10 8.48
N GLY A 39 12.25 2.60 7.60
CA GLY A 39 12.49 2.58 6.16
C GLY A 39 11.70 3.66 5.41
N LYS A 40 12.11 3.89 4.16
CA LYS A 40 11.48 4.81 3.21
C LYS A 40 11.25 4.08 1.89
N LEU A 41 10.05 4.20 1.36
CA LEU A 41 9.66 3.79 0.01
C LEU A 41 9.14 5.01 -0.75
N HIS A 42 9.60 5.18 -1.98
CA HIS A 42 9.03 6.08 -2.97
C HIS A 42 8.68 5.25 -4.21
N ALA A 43 7.46 5.34 -4.73
CA ALA A 43 7.01 4.55 -5.88
C ALA A 43 6.17 5.40 -6.82
N GLN A 44 6.41 5.24 -8.12
CA GLN A 44 5.68 5.93 -9.18
C GLN A 44 5.26 4.92 -10.25
N GLY A 45 3.96 4.89 -10.60
CA GLY A 45 3.48 3.94 -11.59
C GLY A 45 1.97 3.81 -11.71
N ASP A 46 1.57 2.83 -12.49
CA ASP A 46 0.19 2.44 -12.75
C ASP A 46 -0.06 1.01 -12.24
N GLY A 47 -1.20 0.78 -11.59
CA GLY A 47 -1.58 -0.53 -11.09
C GLY A 47 -2.11 -0.49 -9.67
N ILE A 48 -1.66 -1.44 -8.85
CA ILE A 48 -2.06 -1.62 -7.45
C ILE A 48 -0.84 -1.47 -6.54
N ALA A 49 -0.95 -0.61 -5.54
CA ALA A 49 -0.02 -0.54 -4.43
C ALA A 49 -0.76 -0.83 -3.11
N ILE A 50 -0.24 -1.78 -2.34
CA ILE A 50 -0.71 -2.13 -1.00
C ILE A 50 0.39 -1.75 -0.03
N MET A 51 0.07 -1.06 1.06
CA MET A 51 0.98 -0.80 2.17
C MET A 51 0.35 -1.22 3.47
N TYR A 52 1.16 -1.70 4.40
CA TYR A 52 0.72 -2.04 5.74
C TYR A 52 1.81 -1.75 6.76
N GLY A 53 1.40 -1.32 7.96
CA GLY A 53 2.30 -1.15 9.11
C GLY A 53 2.05 0.15 9.87
N LYS A 54 3.14 0.71 10.40
CA LYS A 54 3.18 1.93 11.23
C LYS A 54 4.01 3.00 10.55
N GLY A 55 3.47 4.21 10.42
CA GLY A 55 4.21 5.31 9.84
C GLY A 55 3.34 6.37 9.20
N THR A 56 3.91 7.05 8.20
CA THR A 56 3.25 8.04 7.36
C THR A 56 3.25 7.56 5.92
N ILE A 57 2.12 7.74 5.23
CA ILE A 57 1.93 7.50 3.81
C ILE A 57 1.40 8.80 3.20
N GLU A 58 2.11 9.30 2.20
CA GLU A 58 1.68 10.37 1.32
C GLU A 58 1.47 9.77 -0.06
N LEU A 59 0.32 10.01 -0.69
CA LEU A 59 0.08 9.54 -2.05
C LEU A 59 -0.76 10.53 -2.86
N SER A 60 -0.56 10.49 -4.16
CA SER A 60 -1.43 11.10 -5.15
C SER A 60 -1.68 10.15 -6.31
N GLY A 61 -2.75 10.36 -7.05
CA GLY A 61 -3.04 9.59 -8.24
C GLY A 61 -4.52 9.55 -8.59
N ASN A 62 -4.83 8.79 -9.64
CA ASN A 62 -6.16 8.66 -10.20
C ASN A 62 -6.69 7.25 -9.99
N GLY A 63 -7.74 7.06 -9.19
CA GLY A 63 -8.28 5.70 -9.01
C GLY A 63 -9.18 5.48 -7.80
N THR A 64 -8.99 4.34 -7.13
CA THR A 64 -9.73 3.98 -5.91
C THR A 64 -8.77 3.71 -4.77
N LEU A 65 -8.93 4.47 -3.69
CA LEU A 65 -8.16 4.34 -2.46
C LEU A 65 -8.99 3.64 -1.38
N TRP A 66 -8.40 2.68 -0.71
CA TRP A 66 -8.95 2.01 0.46
C TRP A 66 -8.01 2.19 1.64
N ILE A 67 -8.56 2.55 2.79
CA ILE A 67 -7.80 2.72 4.04
C ILE A 67 -8.52 1.93 5.12
N LYS A 68 -7.75 1.19 5.92
CA LYS A 68 -8.20 0.59 7.16
C LYS A 68 -7.24 0.98 8.26
N ASP A 69 -7.79 1.48 9.36
CA ASP A 69 -7.07 1.70 10.61
C ASP A 69 -7.60 0.70 11.63
N SER A 70 -6.75 -0.22 12.07
CA SER A 70 -7.14 -1.24 13.05
C SER A 70 -6.79 -0.83 14.49
N SER A 71 -5.98 0.23 14.68
CA SER A 71 -5.61 0.77 15.99
C SER A 71 -6.53 1.90 16.45
N GLY A 72 -7.26 2.53 15.52
CA GLY A 72 -8.12 3.68 15.82
C GLY A 72 -7.34 4.97 16.10
N ASP A 73 -6.06 5.03 15.73
CA ASP A 73 -5.15 6.15 15.98
C ASP A 73 -4.76 6.91 14.71
N ALA A 74 -5.31 6.53 13.55
CA ALA A 74 -4.92 7.10 12.28
C ALA A 74 -5.47 8.51 12.07
N LYS A 75 -4.58 9.43 11.67
CA LYS A 75 -4.95 10.71 11.09
C LYS A 75 -4.98 10.55 9.57
N ILE A 76 -6.14 10.81 8.98
CA ILE A 76 -6.39 10.61 7.54
C ILE A 76 -6.90 11.93 6.97
N GLU A 77 -6.13 12.50 6.05
CA GLU A 77 -6.50 13.70 5.29
C GLU A 77 -6.53 13.32 3.81
N VAL A 78 -7.67 13.52 3.15
CA VAL A 78 -7.83 13.25 1.72
C VAL A 78 -8.37 14.50 1.06
N THR A 79 -7.73 14.91 -0.03
CA THR A 79 -8.14 16.05 -0.85
C THR A 79 -8.48 15.60 -2.27
N GLY A 80 -9.24 16.43 -2.99
CA GLY A 80 -9.62 16.18 -4.38
C GLY A 80 -11.06 15.71 -4.56
N TYR A 81 -11.34 15.19 -5.76
CA TYR A 81 -12.69 14.73 -6.14
C TYR A 81 -12.85 13.23 -5.86
N GLY A 82 -14.08 12.79 -5.62
CA GLY A 82 -14.43 11.38 -5.43
C GLY A 82 -15.63 11.17 -4.51
N THR A 83 -16.01 9.91 -4.31
CA THR A 83 -17.03 9.50 -3.35
C THR A 83 -16.39 8.77 -2.18
N LYS A 84 -16.64 9.25 -0.95
CA LYS A 84 -16.26 8.56 0.28
C LYS A 84 -17.35 7.57 0.68
N LYS A 85 -16.95 6.34 1.03
CA LYS A 85 -17.83 5.34 1.63
C LYS A 85 -17.12 4.66 2.81
N GLU A 86 -17.80 4.60 3.94
CA GLU A 86 -17.35 3.87 5.12
C GLU A 86 -18.10 2.53 5.21
N PHE A 87 -17.37 1.47 5.54
CA PHE A 87 -17.91 0.11 5.65
C PHE A 87 -17.95 -0.32 7.12
N PRO A 88 -18.92 -1.19 7.51
CA PRO A 88 -19.05 -1.65 8.90
C PRO A 88 -17.82 -2.37 9.46
N ASP A 89 -16.94 -2.89 8.60
CA ASP A 89 -15.73 -3.62 8.96
C ASP A 89 -14.47 -2.72 9.09
N GLY A 90 -14.67 -1.40 9.11
CA GLY A 90 -13.65 -0.38 9.35
C GLY A 90 -12.89 0.06 8.09
N TRP A 91 -13.27 -0.42 6.91
CA TRP A 91 -12.71 0.10 5.66
C TRP A 91 -13.34 1.44 5.28
N ILE A 92 -12.50 2.35 4.78
CA ILE A 92 -12.90 3.59 4.14
C ILE A 92 -12.46 3.51 2.69
N GLN A 93 -13.39 3.69 1.76
CA GLN A 93 -13.15 3.74 0.34
C GLN A 93 -13.33 5.17 -0.19
N TYR A 94 -12.41 5.61 -1.03
CA TYR A 94 -12.51 6.80 -1.85
C TYR A 94 -12.49 6.38 -3.33
N SER A 95 -13.65 6.38 -3.97
CA SER A 95 -13.80 6.01 -5.38
C SER A 95 -13.68 7.23 -6.28
N GLY A 96 -12.93 7.10 -7.38
CA GLY A 96 -12.71 8.20 -8.32
C GLY A 96 -11.79 9.28 -7.76
N LEU A 97 -10.83 8.90 -6.90
CA LEU A 97 -9.83 9.78 -6.34
C LEU A 97 -9.10 10.50 -7.48
N HIS A 98 -9.08 11.83 -7.41
CA HIS A 98 -8.25 12.71 -8.22
C HIS A 98 -7.70 13.81 -7.30
N GLY A 99 -6.64 13.49 -6.58
CA GLY A 99 -6.10 14.35 -5.52
C GLY A 99 -5.03 13.66 -4.70
N THR A 100 -4.88 14.10 -3.44
CA THR A 100 -3.84 13.61 -2.52
C THR A 100 -4.44 12.97 -1.27
N ALA A 101 -3.69 12.08 -0.64
CA ALA A 101 -4.01 11.54 0.67
C ALA A 101 -2.77 11.50 1.57
N SER A 102 -2.90 12.00 2.79
CA SER A 102 -1.95 11.87 3.89
C SER A 102 -2.54 10.98 4.97
N ILE A 103 -1.81 9.92 5.33
CA ILE A 103 -2.23 8.94 6.34
C ILE A 103 -1.08 8.77 7.35
N LYS A 104 -1.37 8.86 8.65
CA LYS A 104 -0.42 8.57 9.72
C LYS A 104 -1.05 7.75 10.83
N GLY A 105 -0.49 6.59 11.18
CA GLY A 105 -1.03 5.69 12.22
C GLY A 105 -0.12 4.50 12.54
N SER A 106 -0.56 3.60 13.43
CA SER A 106 0.25 2.46 13.93
C SER A 106 -0.15 1.07 13.44
N ASN A 107 -1.37 0.88 12.92
CA ASN A 107 -1.80 -0.36 12.26
C ASN A 107 -2.71 -0.03 11.08
N ILE A 108 -2.10 0.63 10.09
CA ILE A 108 -2.80 1.07 8.88
C ILE A 108 -2.57 0.08 7.75
N ARG A 109 -3.63 -0.17 6.97
CA ARG A 109 -3.55 -0.83 5.67
C ARG A 109 -4.12 0.11 4.62
N VAL A 110 -3.34 0.38 3.59
CA VAL A 110 -3.71 1.29 2.51
C VAL A 110 -3.57 0.56 1.18
N VAL A 111 -4.60 0.64 0.33
CA VAL A 111 -4.60 0.08 -1.02
C VAL A 111 -5.00 1.17 -2.00
N ILE A 112 -4.17 1.44 -2.99
CA ILE A 112 -4.51 2.32 -4.12
C ILE A 112 -4.47 1.47 -5.39
N ALA A 113 -5.55 1.54 -6.17
CA ALA A 113 -5.64 0.95 -7.50
C ALA A 113 -5.96 2.06 -8.50
N GLY A 114 -5.08 2.30 -9.47
CA GLY A 114 -5.17 3.49 -10.30
C GLY A 114 -4.05 3.68 -11.31
N VAL A 115 -3.98 4.90 -11.84
CA VAL A 115 -2.97 5.38 -12.77
C VAL A 115 -2.34 6.67 -12.25
N SER A 116 -1.11 6.94 -12.70
CA SER A 116 -0.30 8.07 -12.27
C SER A 116 -0.17 8.14 -10.75
N ILE A 117 0.05 6.99 -10.12
CA ILE A 117 0.24 6.89 -8.67
C ILE A 117 1.64 7.42 -8.36
N ASP A 118 1.73 8.38 -7.45
CA ASP A 118 2.95 8.81 -6.79
C ASP A 118 2.78 8.57 -5.29
N LEU A 119 3.69 7.81 -4.69
CA LEU A 119 3.54 7.29 -3.35
C LEU A 119 4.84 7.40 -2.57
N THR A 120 4.79 8.01 -1.38
CA THR A 120 5.88 7.99 -0.40
C THR A 120 5.40 7.38 0.91
N ALA A 121 6.03 6.31 1.36
CA ALA A 121 5.81 5.72 2.68
C ALA A 121 7.07 5.81 3.54
N ARG A 122 6.91 6.13 4.82
CA ARG A 122 7.99 6.17 5.82
C ARG A 122 7.53 5.50 7.10
N GLY A 123 8.28 4.51 7.59
CA GLY A 123 7.89 3.79 8.78
C GLY A 123 8.41 2.36 8.85
N ARG A 124 7.63 1.52 9.54
CA ARG A 124 7.84 0.08 9.69
C ARG A 124 6.69 -0.68 9.06
N GLY A 125 6.98 -1.75 8.33
CA GLY A 125 5.99 -2.51 7.59
C GLY A 125 6.46 -2.91 6.20
N GLY A 126 5.52 -3.16 5.31
CA GLY A 126 5.79 -3.64 3.96
C GLY A 126 4.88 -3.03 2.91
N ALA A 127 5.27 -3.22 1.66
CA ALA A 127 4.51 -2.84 0.50
C ALA A 127 4.43 -3.99 -0.52
N ILE A 128 3.34 -4.02 -1.28
CA ILE A 128 3.20 -4.87 -2.46
C ILE A 128 2.88 -3.95 -3.62
N LEU A 129 3.70 -4.00 -4.67
CA LEU A 129 3.53 -3.22 -5.88
C LEU A 129 3.25 -4.17 -7.04
N TRP A 130 2.13 -3.98 -7.73
CA TRP A 130 1.73 -4.79 -8.88
C TRP A 130 1.26 -3.90 -10.01
N GLY A 131 1.91 -3.96 -11.17
CA GLY A 131 1.65 -3.01 -12.26
C GLY A 131 2.88 -2.66 -13.08
N HIS A 132 2.97 -1.39 -13.49
CA HIS A 132 4.06 -0.84 -14.31
C HIS A 132 4.56 0.48 -13.71
N GLY A 133 5.86 0.60 -13.50
CA GLY A 133 6.49 1.79 -12.96
C GLY A 133 7.82 1.48 -12.30
N THR A 134 8.25 2.35 -11.40
CA THR A 134 9.50 2.21 -10.64
C THR A 134 9.27 2.48 -9.16
N TYR A 135 10.20 2.00 -8.34
CA TYR A 135 10.26 2.38 -6.94
C TYR A 135 11.70 2.54 -6.50
N GLU A 136 11.90 3.32 -5.44
CA GLU A 136 13.13 3.43 -4.67
C GLU A 136 12.81 3.08 -3.22
N MET A 137 13.50 2.08 -2.69
CA MET A 137 13.40 1.66 -1.31
C MET A 137 14.76 1.79 -0.66
N ASN A 138 14.86 2.62 0.37
CA ASN A 138 16.10 2.79 1.14
C ASN A 138 17.32 3.00 0.22
N GLY A 139 17.21 3.87 -0.79
CA GLY A 139 18.27 4.17 -1.77
C GLY A 139 18.43 3.14 -2.90
N LYS A 140 17.68 2.03 -2.88
CA LYS A 140 17.73 0.99 -3.91
C LYS A 140 16.56 1.09 -4.87
N SER A 141 16.85 1.23 -6.15
CA SER A 141 15.84 1.26 -7.20
C SER A 141 15.36 -0.15 -7.59
N GLY A 142 14.09 -0.26 -7.95
CA GLY A 142 13.49 -1.48 -8.50
C GLY A 142 12.34 -1.15 -9.45
N GLN A 143 11.83 -2.19 -10.12
CA GLN A 143 10.71 -2.07 -11.05
C GLN A 143 9.41 -2.39 -10.31
N TRP A 144 8.43 -1.50 -10.41
CA TRP A 144 7.04 -1.82 -10.15
C TRP A 144 6.56 -2.58 -11.39
N GLY A 145 6.78 -3.89 -11.44
CA GLY A 145 6.70 -4.68 -12.68
C GLY A 145 6.11 -6.08 -12.48
N ASN A 146 5.50 -6.61 -13.54
CA ASN A 146 4.76 -7.87 -13.57
C ASN A 146 5.62 -9.06 -14.05
N ASN A 147 5.54 -10.22 -13.38
CA ASN A 147 5.48 -11.59 -13.97
C ASN A 147 5.82 -12.76 -13.02
N THR A 148 6.05 -12.51 -11.74
CA THR A 148 5.96 -13.57 -10.72
C THR A 148 5.07 -13.07 -9.59
N LEU A 149 4.51 -13.98 -8.79
CA LEU A 149 3.61 -13.66 -7.69
C LEU A 149 4.10 -12.40 -6.95
N PRO A 150 3.22 -11.42 -6.66
CA PRO A 150 3.62 -10.19 -6.01
C PRO A 150 4.40 -10.54 -4.73
N LYS A 151 5.70 -10.20 -4.72
CA LYS A 151 6.55 -10.41 -3.55
C LYS A 151 6.41 -9.20 -2.63
N PRO A 152 6.08 -9.39 -1.34
CA PRO A 152 6.16 -8.31 -0.38
C PRO A 152 7.56 -7.70 -0.36
N VAL A 153 7.61 -6.37 -0.42
CA VAL A 153 8.82 -5.58 -0.27
C VAL A 153 8.81 -5.00 1.14
N MET A 154 9.75 -5.43 1.97
CA MET A 154 9.84 -4.99 3.37
C MET A 154 10.46 -3.61 3.46
N ILE A 155 9.69 -2.63 3.93
CA ILE A 155 10.16 -1.25 4.12
C ILE A 155 11.11 -1.21 5.32
N ALA A 156 10.68 -1.79 6.43
CA ALA A 156 11.47 -2.09 7.64
C ALA A 156 10.74 -3.15 8.48
N PRO A 157 11.43 -3.88 9.38
CA PRO A 157 10.81 -4.91 10.21
C PRO A 157 9.59 -4.38 10.98
N ALA A 158 8.52 -5.15 11.01
CA ALA A 158 7.39 -4.93 11.92
C ALA A 158 7.79 -5.47 13.31
N GLU A 159 7.48 -4.71 14.37
CA GLU A 159 7.52 -5.20 15.76
C GLU A 159 6.19 -5.86 16.12
#